data_AF-A0A7W1TR87-F1
#
_entry.id   AF-A0A7W1TR87-F1
#
_cell.length_a   1.000
_cell.length_b   1.000
_cell.length_c   1.000
_cell.angle_alpha   90.00
_cell.angle_beta   90.00
_cell.angle_gamma   90.00
#
_symmetry.space_group_name_H-M   'P 1'
#
loop_
_entity.id
_entity.type
_entity.pdbx_description
1 polymer ?
#
loop_
_entity_poly.entity_id
_entity_poly.type
_entity_poly.pdbx_seq_one_letter_code
_entity_poly.pdbx_strand_id
1 'polypeptide(L)'
;MIRITPQTRLNRVLDLQPDVVAYIVALNPHDFARLRQPLMRRFMSPRITLSRVAAMGHVPVAELLDHIAALTGAVVAEGELEPVLPQSSREPPAWVTAADPRTTHTINLLPLDATLTTDPLLPVITAIKELTPGAVLLIKHQWEPQPLYDIWTKMGNLAWFSAQISPTEWWIWVRRYPDE
;
A
#
# COMPACT_ATOMS: atom_id res chain seq x y z
N MET A 1 1.26 -11.30 -27.63
CA MET A 1 1.69 -11.73 -26.27
C MET A 1 2.09 -10.50 -25.49
N ILE A 2 1.62 -10.36 -24.25
CA ILE A 2 2.06 -9.27 -23.37
C ILE A 2 3.44 -9.59 -22.82
N ARG A 3 4.29 -8.57 -22.69
CA ARG A 3 5.61 -8.69 -22.06
C ARG A 3 5.49 -8.13 -20.64
N ILE A 4 5.91 -8.90 -19.65
CA ILE A 4 5.84 -8.50 -18.23
C ILE A 4 7.25 -8.42 -17.64
N THR A 5 7.42 -7.46 -16.75
CA THR A 5 8.66 -7.14 -16.03
C THR A 5 8.32 -6.86 -14.56
N PRO A 6 9.30 -6.78 -13.65
CA PRO A 6 9.06 -6.36 -12.27
C PRO A 6 8.27 -5.04 -12.15
N GLN A 7 8.54 -4.05 -13.02
CA GLN A 7 7.86 -2.73 -13.06
C GLN A 7 6.45 -2.77 -13.63
N THR A 8 6.02 -3.89 -14.20
CA THR A 8 4.69 -3.99 -14.80
C THR A 8 3.64 -3.71 -13.72
N ARG A 9 2.68 -2.83 -14.02
CA ARG A 9 1.59 -2.51 -13.08
C ARG A 9 0.64 -3.71 -12.96
N LEU A 10 0.17 -3.99 -11.75
CA LEU A 10 -0.67 -5.15 -11.47
C LEU A 10 -1.95 -5.15 -12.31
N ASN A 11 -2.56 -3.98 -12.57
CA ASN A 11 -3.75 -3.89 -13.41
C ASN A 11 -3.56 -4.48 -14.83
N ARG A 12 -2.33 -4.45 -15.37
CA ARG A 12 -2.03 -4.98 -16.72
C ARG A 12 -2.15 -6.50 -16.82
N VAL A 13 -2.06 -7.21 -15.69
CA VAL A 13 -2.15 -8.68 -15.67
C VAL A 13 -3.46 -9.19 -15.09
N LEU A 14 -4.09 -8.45 -14.17
CA LEU A 14 -5.37 -8.87 -13.57
C LEU A 14 -6.54 -8.91 -14.56
N ASP A 15 -6.47 -8.13 -15.63
CA ASP A 15 -7.50 -8.07 -16.66
C ASP A 15 -7.35 -9.19 -17.71
N LEU A 16 -6.23 -9.93 -17.69
CA LEU A 16 -5.94 -10.99 -18.67
C LEU A 16 -6.69 -12.28 -18.36
N GLN A 17 -6.73 -12.69 -17.09
CA GLN A 17 -7.35 -13.94 -16.68
C GLN A 17 -7.80 -13.91 -15.20
N PRO A 18 -9.01 -14.42 -14.87
CA PRO A 18 -9.51 -14.45 -13.50
C PRO A 18 -8.59 -15.17 -12.50
N ASP A 19 -7.88 -16.20 -12.95
CA ASP A 19 -6.97 -17.00 -12.11
C ASP A 19 -5.80 -16.18 -11.56
N VAL A 20 -5.40 -15.11 -12.26
CA VAL A 20 -4.38 -14.17 -11.75
C VAL A 20 -4.88 -13.49 -10.47
N VAL A 21 -6.15 -13.11 -10.40
CA VAL A 21 -6.71 -12.53 -9.17
C VAL A 21 -6.66 -13.55 -8.04
N ALA A 22 -7.04 -14.80 -8.30
CA ALA A 22 -7.02 -15.86 -7.29
C ALA A 22 -5.60 -16.10 -6.76
N TYR A 23 -4.62 -16.19 -7.66
CA TYR A 23 -3.21 -16.34 -7.31
C TYR A 23 -2.70 -15.19 -6.44
N ILE A 24 -2.89 -13.93 -6.88
CA ILE A 24 -2.44 -12.74 -6.15
C ILE A 24 -3.07 -12.69 -4.75
N VAL A 25 -4.35 -13.04 -4.64
CA VAL A 25 -5.03 -13.10 -3.34
C VAL A 25 -4.44 -14.18 -2.43
N ALA A 26 -4.03 -15.33 -2.97
CA ALA A 26 -3.45 -16.42 -2.20
C ALA A 26 -2.07 -16.07 -1.60
N LEU A 27 -1.31 -15.18 -2.24
CA LEU A 27 0.01 -14.74 -1.74
C LEU A 27 -0.07 -14.01 -0.40
N ASN A 28 -1.07 -13.16 -0.22
CA ASN A 28 -1.33 -12.44 1.03
C ASN A 28 -2.83 -12.14 1.13
N PRO A 29 -3.63 -13.06 1.69
CA PRO A 29 -5.08 -12.91 1.76
C PRO A 29 -5.52 -11.67 2.52
N HIS A 30 -4.76 -11.27 3.55
CA HIS A 30 -5.06 -10.09 4.33
C HIS A 30 -5.05 -8.83 3.44
N ASP A 31 -3.97 -8.59 2.69
CA ASP A 31 -3.83 -7.39 1.86
C ASP A 31 -4.54 -7.45 0.52
N PHE A 32 -4.73 -8.65 -0.04
CA PHE A 32 -5.19 -8.80 -1.41
C PHE A 32 -6.63 -9.28 -1.54
N ALA A 33 -7.31 -9.77 -0.49
CA ALA A 33 -8.70 -10.25 -0.59
C ALA A 33 -9.67 -9.22 -1.20
N ARG A 34 -9.44 -7.94 -0.93
CA ARG A 34 -10.20 -6.82 -1.52
C ARG A 34 -10.12 -6.75 -3.05
N LEU A 35 -9.06 -7.26 -3.69
CA LEU A 35 -8.94 -7.34 -5.15
C LEU A 35 -10.00 -8.24 -5.81
N ARG A 36 -10.70 -9.09 -5.04
CA ARG A 36 -11.87 -9.83 -5.53
C ARG A 36 -13.02 -8.89 -5.90
N GLN A 37 -13.09 -7.71 -5.28
CA GLN A 37 -14.09 -6.69 -5.61
C GLN A 37 -13.65 -5.93 -6.87
N PRO A 38 -14.44 -5.91 -7.96
CA PRO A 38 -14.04 -5.25 -9.21
C PRO A 38 -13.68 -3.76 -9.02
N LEU A 39 -14.39 -3.08 -8.11
CA LEU A 39 -14.14 -1.67 -7.79
C LEU A 39 -12.77 -1.47 -7.12
N MET A 40 -12.46 -2.27 -6.11
CA MET A 40 -11.16 -2.23 -5.43
C MET A 40 -10.03 -2.63 -6.37
N ARG A 41 -10.25 -3.64 -7.22
CA ARG A 41 -9.30 -4.01 -8.27
C ARG A 41 -8.97 -2.81 -9.15
N ARG A 42 -9.98 -2.04 -9.60
CA ARG A 42 -9.79 -0.84 -10.41
C ARG A 42 -9.02 0.26 -9.68
N PHE A 43 -9.26 0.48 -8.39
CA PHE A 43 -8.59 1.54 -7.62
C PHE A 43 -7.16 1.18 -7.21
N MET A 44 -6.92 -0.07 -6.83
CA MET A 44 -5.68 -0.48 -6.18
C MET A 44 -4.62 -0.98 -7.15
N SER A 45 -5.01 -1.82 -8.10
CA SER A 45 -4.05 -2.50 -8.98
C SER A 45 -3.22 -1.57 -9.88
N PRO A 46 -3.66 -0.36 -10.29
CA PRO A 46 -2.79 0.56 -11.03
C PRO A 46 -1.67 1.19 -10.18
N ARG A 47 -1.75 1.10 -8.85
CA ARG A 47 -0.84 1.79 -7.91
C ARG A 47 0.38 0.96 -7.55
N ILE A 48 0.34 -0.34 -7.81
CA ILE A 48 1.39 -1.27 -7.42
C ILE A 48 1.91 -2.03 -8.64
N THR A 49 3.20 -2.34 -8.60
CA THR A 49 3.92 -3.13 -9.61
C THR A 49 4.00 -4.59 -9.18
N LEU A 50 4.37 -5.47 -10.10
CA LEU A 50 4.55 -6.90 -9.81
C LEU A 50 5.68 -7.14 -8.80
N SER A 51 6.76 -6.35 -8.84
CA SER A 51 7.80 -6.38 -7.80
C SER A 51 7.24 -6.07 -6.42
N ARG A 52 6.35 -5.07 -6.31
CA ARG A 52 5.72 -4.71 -5.04
C ARG A 52 4.76 -5.79 -4.56
N VAL A 53 3.99 -6.41 -5.46
CA VAL A 53 3.14 -7.55 -5.08
C VAL A 53 3.99 -8.69 -4.52
N ALA A 54 5.10 -9.03 -5.17
CA ALA A 54 6.00 -10.08 -4.72
C ALA A 54 6.57 -9.78 -3.32
N ALA A 55 6.99 -8.54 -3.08
CA ALA A 55 7.47 -8.10 -1.77
C ALA A 55 6.38 -8.20 -0.68
N MET A 56 5.16 -7.73 -0.95
CA MET A 56 4.03 -7.83 -0.01
C MET A 56 3.54 -9.28 0.20
N GLY A 57 3.71 -10.13 -0.81
CA GLY A 57 3.42 -11.56 -0.76
C GLY A 57 4.56 -12.41 -0.18
N HIS A 58 5.70 -11.80 0.17
CA HIS A 58 6.90 -12.48 0.65
C HIS A 58 7.39 -13.61 -0.29
N VAL A 59 7.27 -13.39 -1.61
CA VAL A 59 7.75 -14.33 -2.64
C VAL A 59 8.83 -13.69 -3.52
N PRO A 60 9.76 -14.48 -4.08
CA PRO A 60 10.69 -13.98 -5.09
C PRO A 60 9.96 -13.38 -6.30
N VAL A 61 10.43 -12.24 -6.78
CA VAL A 61 9.84 -11.56 -7.96
C VAL A 61 9.84 -12.47 -9.19
N ALA A 62 10.91 -13.24 -9.40
CA ALA A 62 11.02 -14.19 -10.50
C ALA A 62 9.92 -15.26 -10.44
N GLU A 63 9.68 -15.85 -9.27
CA GLU A 63 8.64 -16.87 -9.07
C GLU A 63 7.25 -16.30 -9.38
N LEU A 64 6.96 -15.08 -8.93
CA LEU A 64 5.70 -14.40 -9.23
C LEU A 64 5.52 -14.16 -10.73
N LEU A 65 6.56 -13.69 -11.43
CA LEU A 65 6.51 -13.43 -12.86
C LEU A 65 6.31 -14.72 -13.66
N ASP A 66 7.03 -15.78 -13.31
CA ASP A 66 6.92 -17.09 -13.97
C ASP A 66 5.53 -17.69 -13.79
N HIS A 67 4.93 -17.58 -12.59
CA HIS A 67 3.59 -18.07 -12.33
C HIS A 67 2.53 -17.28 -13.13
N ILE A 68 2.64 -15.96 -13.19
CA ILE A 68 1.73 -15.13 -14.00
C ILE A 68 1.90 -15.45 -15.49
N ALA A 69 3.12 -15.65 -15.97
CA ALA A 69 3.40 -16.04 -17.35
C ALA A 69 2.79 -17.40 -17.69
N ALA A 70 2.91 -18.40 -16.81
CA ALA A 70 2.29 -19.70 -16.97
C ALA A 70 0.76 -19.64 -17.04
N LEU A 71 0.14 -18.78 -16.23
CA LEU A 71 -1.32 -18.58 -16.26
C LEU A 71 -1.78 -17.86 -17.54
N THR A 72 -1.07 -16.81 -17.96
CA THR A 72 -1.57 -15.84 -18.97
C THR A 72 -0.98 -16.00 -20.36
N GLY A 73 0.07 -16.81 -20.52
CA GLY A 73 0.88 -16.85 -21.75
C GLY A 73 1.72 -15.58 -21.98
N ALA A 74 1.95 -14.79 -20.94
CA ALA A 74 2.85 -13.64 -21.00
C ALA A 74 4.31 -14.07 -21.16
N VAL A 75 5.13 -13.19 -21.73
CA VAL A 75 6.58 -13.38 -21.82
C VAL A 75 7.25 -12.60 -20.70
N VAL A 76 7.97 -13.30 -19.83
CA VAL A 76 8.81 -12.66 -18.80
C VAL A 76 10.01 -12.00 -19.48
N ALA A 77 10.27 -10.76 -19.08
CA ALA A 77 11.39 -9.99 -19.56
C ALA A 77 12.21 -9.45 -18.39
N GLU A 78 13.49 -9.24 -18.67
CA GLU A 78 14.36 -8.51 -17.77
C GLU A 78 13.79 -7.11 -17.51
N GLY A 79 13.87 -6.73 -16.25
CA GLY A 79 13.58 -5.39 -15.78
C GLY A 79 14.34 -5.17 -14.49
N GLU A 80 14.42 -3.91 -14.09
CA GLU A 80 15.12 -3.55 -12.87
C GLU A 80 14.36 -4.10 -11.66
N LEU A 81 14.97 -4.12 -10.48
CA LEU A 81 14.20 -4.31 -9.25
C LEU A 81 13.90 -2.95 -8.66
N GLU A 82 12.70 -2.78 -8.13
CA GLU A 82 12.41 -1.59 -7.34
C GLU A 82 13.26 -1.57 -6.07
N PRO A 83 13.62 -0.38 -5.57
CA PRO A 83 14.31 -0.26 -4.29
C PRO A 83 13.49 -0.91 -3.17
N VAL A 84 14.21 -1.34 -2.12
CA VAL A 84 13.59 -1.95 -0.94
C VAL A 84 12.51 -1.02 -0.40
N LEU A 85 11.35 -1.61 -0.06
CA LEU A 85 10.23 -0.87 0.50
C LEU A 85 10.68 -0.16 1.79
N PRO A 86 10.40 1.14 1.93
CA PRO A 86 10.63 1.84 3.19
C PRO A 86 9.81 1.16 4.28
N GLN A 87 10.50 0.76 5.35
CA GLN A 87 9.88 0.11 6.50
C GLN A 87 9.73 1.10 7.65
N SER A 88 8.63 0.98 8.40
CA SER A 88 8.47 1.74 9.63
C SER A 88 9.56 1.35 10.64
N SER A 89 9.97 2.31 11.47
CA SER A 89 10.81 2.00 12.62
C SER A 89 10.09 1.04 13.55
N ARG A 90 10.86 0.20 14.27
CA ARG A 90 10.28 -0.72 15.26
C ARG A 90 9.77 0.00 16.51
N GLU A 91 10.42 1.11 16.85
CA GLU A 91 10.10 1.92 18.02
C GLU A 91 9.42 3.22 17.59
N PRO A 92 8.42 3.69 18.37
CA PRO A 92 7.75 4.95 18.09
C PRO A 92 8.71 6.13 18.26
N PRO A 93 8.82 7.02 17.27
CA PRO A 93 9.56 8.26 17.42
C PRO A 93 8.99 9.15 18.53
N ALA A 94 9.83 10.03 19.11
CA ALA A 94 9.41 10.94 20.17
C ALA A 94 8.17 11.81 19.80
N TRP A 95 8.04 12.20 18.54
CA TRP A 95 6.90 12.99 18.06
C TRP A 95 5.59 12.21 18.02
N VAL A 96 5.64 10.87 17.94
CA VAL A 96 4.47 10.00 18.07
C VAL A 96 4.08 9.87 19.54
N THR A 97 5.05 9.63 20.42
CA THR A 97 4.80 9.50 21.87
C THR A 97 4.30 10.80 22.49
N ALA A 98 4.76 11.95 21.99
CA ALA A 98 4.33 13.26 22.44
C ALA A 98 2.95 13.70 21.89
N ALA A 99 2.44 13.04 20.84
CA ALA A 99 1.15 13.38 20.27
C ALA A 99 0.02 12.91 21.20
N ASP A 100 -0.86 13.82 21.64
CA ASP A 100 -2.05 13.44 22.40
C ASP A 100 -3.11 12.89 21.43
N PRO A 101 -3.53 11.61 21.56
CA PRO A 101 -4.54 11.02 20.69
C PRO A 101 -5.88 11.76 20.71
N ARG A 102 -6.18 12.54 21.76
CA ARG A 102 -7.43 13.29 21.91
C ARG A 102 -7.47 14.57 21.07
N THR A 103 -6.30 15.14 20.77
CA THR A 103 -6.18 16.39 20.00
C THR A 103 -5.61 16.16 18.60
N THR A 104 -5.01 15.00 18.36
CA THR A 104 -4.50 14.58 17.06
C THR A 104 -5.64 14.41 16.07
N HIS A 105 -5.59 15.13 14.95
CA HIS A 105 -6.55 14.95 13.88
C HIS A 105 -6.51 13.50 13.39
N THR A 106 -7.65 12.82 13.42
CA THR A 106 -7.75 11.39 13.13
C THR A 106 -8.64 11.14 11.93
N ILE A 107 -8.12 10.43 10.94
CA ILE A 107 -8.86 9.85 9.81
C ILE A 107 -9.11 8.37 10.12
N ASN A 108 -10.36 8.00 10.34
CA ASN A 108 -10.74 6.61 10.59
C ASN A 108 -11.29 5.95 9.31
N LEU A 109 -10.47 5.13 8.65
CA LEU A 109 -10.85 4.41 7.43
C LEU A 109 -11.52 3.06 7.72
N LEU A 110 -11.51 2.56 8.97
CA LEU A 110 -12.06 1.24 9.30
C LEU A 110 -13.51 1.03 8.80
N PRO A 111 -14.42 2.03 8.85
CA PRO A 111 -15.76 1.88 8.27
C PRO A 111 -15.76 1.78 6.73
N LEU A 112 -14.87 2.52 6.06
CA LEU A 112 -14.72 2.46 4.60
C LEU A 112 -14.12 1.11 4.18
N ASP A 113 -13.10 0.66 4.91
CA ASP A 113 -12.42 -0.62 4.73
C ASP A 113 -13.38 -1.81 4.83
N ALA A 114 -14.38 -1.72 5.72
CA ALA A 114 -15.41 -2.74 5.88
C ALA A 114 -16.40 -2.81 4.71
N THR A 115 -16.66 -1.70 4.00
CA THR A 115 -17.67 -1.66 2.93
C THR A 115 -17.07 -1.81 1.54
N LEU A 116 -15.81 -1.43 1.34
CA LEU A 116 -15.12 -1.49 0.03
C LEU A 116 -15.89 -0.79 -1.11
N THR A 117 -16.57 0.31 -0.78
CA THR A 117 -17.45 1.03 -1.72
C THR A 117 -16.81 2.26 -2.36
N THR A 118 -15.69 2.74 -1.82
CA THR A 118 -15.01 3.96 -2.26
C THR A 118 -13.50 3.78 -2.23
N ASP A 119 -12.78 4.67 -2.90
CA ASP A 119 -11.32 4.65 -2.89
C ASP A 119 -10.76 5.07 -1.52
N PRO A 120 -10.12 4.16 -0.77
CA PRO A 120 -9.68 4.45 0.61
C PRO A 120 -8.53 5.45 0.67
N LEU A 121 -7.85 5.74 -0.45
CA LEU A 121 -6.77 6.72 -0.46
C LEU A 121 -7.25 8.17 -0.55
N LEU A 122 -8.47 8.42 -1.02
CA LEU A 122 -8.94 9.80 -1.21
C LEU A 122 -8.98 10.59 0.11
N PRO A 123 -9.54 10.08 1.22
CA PRO A 123 -9.54 10.80 2.50
C PRO A 123 -8.12 11.06 3.02
N VAL A 124 -7.21 10.10 2.81
CA VAL A 124 -5.80 10.22 3.24
C VAL A 124 -5.10 11.35 2.49
N ILE A 125 -5.24 11.40 1.17
CA ILE A 125 -4.59 12.42 0.34
C ILE A 125 -5.10 13.81 0.70
N THR A 126 -6.40 13.96 0.93
CA THR A 126 -6.99 15.23 1.37
C THR A 126 -6.42 15.67 2.71
N ALA A 127 -6.40 14.79 3.72
CA ALA A 127 -5.89 15.10 5.04
C ALA A 127 -4.39 15.45 5.05
N ILE A 128 -3.58 14.77 4.24
CA ILE A 128 -2.15 15.07 4.10
C ILE A 128 -1.90 16.45 3.49
N LYS A 129 -2.75 16.89 2.55
CA LYS A 129 -2.67 18.22 1.94
C LYS A 129 -3.04 19.33 2.92
N GLU A 130 -4.00 19.08 3.80
CA GLU A 130 -4.47 20.02 4.82
C GLU A 130 -3.57 20.07 6.06
N LEU A 131 -2.64 19.11 6.19
CA LEU A 131 -1.72 19.03 7.33
C LEU A 131 -0.78 20.23 7.37
N THR A 132 -0.87 21.04 8.41
CA THR A 132 0.00 22.20 8.64
C THR A 132 1.39 21.77 9.15
N PRO A 133 2.43 22.61 8.99
CA PRO A 133 3.77 22.32 9.50
C PRO A 133 3.76 21.97 10.99
N GLY A 134 4.46 20.89 11.34
CA GLY A 134 4.55 20.38 12.71
C GLY A 134 3.35 19.55 13.19
N ALA A 135 2.18 19.64 12.52
CA ALA A 135 0.99 18.90 12.91
C ALA A 135 1.10 17.40 12.64
N VAL A 136 0.41 16.61 13.47
CA VAL A 136 0.35 15.15 13.39
C VAL A 136 -1.05 14.73 12.96
N LEU A 137 -1.11 13.81 12.00
CA LEU A 137 -2.28 13.10 11.55
C LEU A 137 -2.20 11.64 12.00
N LEU A 138 -3.27 11.12 12.58
CA LEU A 138 -3.45 9.69 12.82
C LEU A 138 -4.40 9.10 11.77
N ILE A 139 -3.98 8.05 11.10
CA ILE A 139 -4.79 7.28 10.16
C ILE A 139 -5.03 5.90 10.79
N LYS A 140 -6.29 5.50 10.92
CA LYS A 140 -6.67 4.12 11.28
C LYS A 140 -7.13 3.39 10.03
N HIS A 141 -6.57 2.22 9.77
CA HIS A 141 -6.81 1.46 8.55
C HIS A 141 -6.72 -0.04 8.85
N GLN A 142 -7.40 -0.88 8.08
CA GLN A 142 -7.34 -2.33 8.29
C GLN A 142 -6.00 -2.95 7.86
N TRP A 143 -5.23 -2.24 7.04
CA TRP A 143 -4.01 -2.76 6.41
C TRP A 143 -2.83 -1.81 6.56
N GLU A 144 -1.63 -2.32 6.37
CA GLU A 144 -0.47 -1.45 6.27
C GLU A 144 -0.44 -0.70 4.93
N PRO A 145 -0.31 0.64 4.89
CA PRO A 145 -0.31 1.40 3.65
C PRO A 145 1.09 1.40 2.99
N GLN A 146 1.68 0.22 2.78
CA GLN A 146 3.00 0.04 2.16
C GLN A 146 3.21 0.87 0.87
N PRO A 147 2.22 1.00 -0.04
CA PRO A 147 2.39 1.85 -1.21
C PRO A 147 2.57 3.35 -0.93
N LEU A 148 2.06 3.83 0.21
CA LEU A 148 2.10 5.25 0.56
C LEU A 148 3.43 5.66 1.18
N TYR A 149 4.13 4.75 1.85
CA TYR A 149 5.43 5.06 2.46
C TYR A 149 6.44 5.55 1.43
N ASP A 150 6.47 4.95 0.23
CA ASP A 150 7.27 5.45 -0.90
C ASP A 150 6.90 6.88 -1.26
N ILE A 151 5.60 7.16 -1.34
CA ILE A 151 5.09 8.45 -1.79
C ILE A 151 5.50 9.51 -0.77
N TRP A 152 5.27 9.25 0.53
CA TRP A 152 5.63 10.17 1.60
C TRP A 152 7.14 10.36 1.73
N THR A 153 7.92 9.29 1.58
CA THR A 153 9.38 9.35 1.58
C THR A 153 9.89 10.18 0.41
N LYS A 154 9.33 10.00 -0.79
CA LYS A 154 9.69 10.80 -1.99
C LYS A 154 9.25 12.26 -1.90
N MET A 155 8.16 12.56 -1.21
CA MET A 155 7.73 13.95 -0.96
C MET A 155 8.73 14.72 -0.11
N GLY A 156 9.50 14.04 0.76
CA GLY A 156 10.62 14.62 1.51
C GLY A 156 10.24 15.56 2.65
N ASN A 157 8.97 15.98 2.75
CA ASN A 157 8.48 16.93 3.75
C ASN A 157 7.59 16.29 4.84
N LEU A 158 7.52 14.96 4.88
CA LEU A 158 6.72 14.20 5.83
C LEU A 158 7.59 13.22 6.63
N ALA A 159 7.36 13.14 7.94
CA ALA A 159 7.74 12.01 8.77
C ALA A 159 6.54 11.08 8.95
N TRP A 160 6.76 9.77 9.05
CA TRP A 160 5.69 8.80 9.25
C TRP A 160 6.16 7.66 10.16
N PHE A 161 5.20 7.01 10.80
CA PHE A 161 5.39 5.84 11.66
C PHE A 161 4.12 4.98 11.58
N SER A 162 4.26 3.67 11.53
CA SER A 162 3.15 2.72 11.61
C SER A 162 3.34 1.73 12.74
N ALA A 163 2.22 1.32 13.32
CA ALA A 163 2.14 0.22 14.26
C ALA A 163 0.89 -0.61 14.00
N GLN A 164 1.04 -1.93 14.04
CA GLN A 164 -0.07 -2.86 14.07
C GLN A 164 -0.63 -2.91 15.49
N ILE A 165 -1.86 -2.46 15.68
CA ILE A 165 -2.53 -2.41 16.98
C ILE A 165 -3.32 -3.68 17.23
N SER A 166 -3.83 -4.31 16.16
CA SER A 166 -4.47 -5.61 16.20
C SER A 166 -4.23 -6.36 14.88
N PRO A 167 -4.61 -7.65 14.77
CA PRO A 167 -4.47 -8.40 13.52
C PRO A 167 -5.11 -7.74 12.29
N THR A 168 -6.09 -6.86 12.49
CA THR A 168 -6.83 -6.19 11.42
C THR A 168 -6.89 -4.67 11.60
N GLU A 169 -5.99 -4.09 12.40
CA GLU A 169 -5.97 -2.64 12.64
C GLU A 169 -4.54 -2.13 12.71
N TRP A 170 -4.28 -1.18 11.84
CA TRP A 170 -3.05 -0.42 11.73
C TRP A 170 -3.32 1.02 12.09
N TRP A 171 -2.43 1.57 12.91
CA TRP A 171 -2.36 3.00 13.18
C TRP A 171 -1.14 3.54 12.46
N ILE A 172 -1.34 4.58 11.65
CA ILE A 172 -0.30 5.23 10.89
C ILE A 172 -0.31 6.71 11.26
N TRP A 173 0.80 7.16 11.84
CA TRP A 173 1.03 8.54 12.16
C TRP A 173 1.80 9.19 11.02
N VAL A 174 1.37 10.38 10.62
CA VAL A 174 2.07 11.20 9.63
C VAL A 174 2.21 12.60 10.19
N ARG A 175 3.41 13.16 10.11
CA ARG A 175 3.72 14.51 10.58
C ARG A 175 4.33 15.30 9.44
N ARG A 176 3.85 16.52 9.21
CA ARG A 176 4.55 17.46 8.33
C ARG A 176 5.73 18.06 9.07
N TYR A 177 6.91 18.08 8.46
CA TYR A 177 8.05 18.76 9.09
C TYR A 177 7.70 20.23 9.35
N PRO A 178 8.19 20.82 10.45
CA PRO A 178 8.10 22.26 10.64
C PRO A 178 8.75 22.99 9.46
N ASP A 179 8.25 24.17 9.13
CA ASP A 179 9.01 25.08 8.26
C ASP A 179 10.29 25.50 9.02
N GLU A 180 11.42 25.55 8.31
CA GLU A 180 12.71 26.01 8.86
C GLU A 180 12.68 27.49 9.27
#